data_AF-A0A523SPU4-F1
#
_entry.id   AF-A0A523SPU4-F1
#
_cell.length_a   1.000
_cell.length_b   1.000
_cell.length_c   1.000
_cell.angle_alpha   90.00
_cell.angle_beta   90.00
_cell.angle_gamma   90.00
#
_symmetry.space_group_name_H-M   'P 1'
#
loop_
_entity.id
_entity.type
_entity.pdbx_description
1 polymer ?
#
loop_
_entity_poly.entity_id
_entity_poly.type
_entity_poly.pdbx_seq_one_letter_code
_entity_poly.pdbx_strand_id
1 'polypeptide(L)'
;MENWLCSSLNGVSSKFNQIVTAIDSFSKTNLTNSEPNTKKRIIELLLETLGWDTRTNEVQLEYPIVMASGTSEVDYALMLENKPVVFVEAKAFDNSLIPKHAQQAISYGKVRDVQWVVLTNGRTLKIFDTKQGITEKDCLVIEIDLTKLPTQVEDLNIISRDSILSGGIEDAVRRLAATKKAIWNLRQKQGQIAEGFKRILLEIAGKAVETRIESLSDQLARQATQLFEEQSVTVVKERFEKDVQLVSRKQLATKPPGRVVICPSKIAGVEFLKKYNAWGFVNMREQNIPYFALYVGKPESSISYFGDIESITKPLRSKEDLSEIRETDIEAFEPGKRAIFLKPGTLVKLADPIPLKDNRFAPRSRLYTTLEKLTGANRIQDLWEEVTLKKHLEKIKSGKMRDMLVELRTVILKMSDDIKERIAKNNIIFLTSVNFARIYTQPRGFWLSVKVPKAELAIPGLDARPSNPRWTDIRVDESTDPDLLVRAVKLAHRRIS
;
A
#
# COMPACT_ATOMS: atom_id res chain seq x y z
N MET A 1 -24.82 0.60 -20.82
CA MET A 1 -23.73 0.40 -19.82
C MET A 1 -22.56 1.37 -20.03
N GLU A 2 -22.65 2.30 -20.98
CA GLU A 2 -21.68 3.39 -21.22
C GLU A 2 -21.87 4.60 -20.26
N ASN A 3 -23.06 4.77 -19.65
CA ASN A 3 -23.35 5.91 -18.77
C ASN A 3 -22.75 5.83 -17.35
N TRP A 4 -22.17 4.70 -16.92
CA TRP A 4 -21.64 4.53 -15.55
C TRP A 4 -20.11 4.55 -15.48
N LEU A 5 -19.39 4.16 -16.54
CA LEU A 5 -17.93 4.33 -16.63
C LEU A 5 -17.54 5.80 -16.82
N CYS A 6 -18.43 6.59 -17.45
CA CYS A 6 -18.26 8.03 -17.53
C CYS A 6 -18.38 8.69 -16.14
N SER A 7 -19.16 8.14 -15.18
CA SER A 7 -19.45 8.84 -13.92
C SER A 7 -18.32 8.81 -12.87
N SER A 8 -17.41 7.82 -12.89
CA SER A 8 -16.30 7.75 -11.92
C SER A 8 -15.04 8.49 -12.38
N LEU A 9 -14.73 8.48 -13.69
CA LEU A 9 -13.73 9.36 -14.31
C LEU A 9 -14.20 10.82 -14.29
N ASN A 10 -15.50 11.04 -14.48
CA ASN A 10 -16.11 12.33 -14.20
C ASN A 10 -16.03 12.66 -12.71
N GLY A 11 -15.90 11.71 -11.76
CA GLY A 11 -15.99 11.98 -10.33
C GLY A 11 -14.83 12.78 -9.72
N VAL A 12 -13.58 12.37 -9.97
CA VAL A 12 -12.39 13.09 -9.45
C VAL A 12 -12.17 14.40 -10.21
N SER A 13 -12.24 14.35 -11.53
CA SER A 13 -12.24 15.56 -12.37
C SER A 13 -13.40 16.48 -11.99
N SER A 14 -14.60 15.96 -11.69
CA SER A 14 -15.74 16.74 -11.20
C SER A 14 -15.49 17.38 -9.85
N LYS A 15 -14.80 16.73 -8.90
CA LYS A 15 -14.51 17.36 -7.60
C LYS A 15 -13.54 18.53 -7.75
N PHE A 16 -12.48 18.39 -8.54
CA PHE A 16 -11.58 19.51 -8.81
C PHE A 16 -12.23 20.58 -9.71
N ASN A 17 -13.10 20.20 -10.65
CA ASN A 17 -13.93 21.15 -11.41
C ASN A 17 -14.94 21.88 -10.50
N GLN A 18 -15.44 21.24 -9.44
CA GLN A 18 -16.27 21.91 -8.42
C GLN A 18 -15.47 22.99 -7.68
N ILE A 19 -14.18 22.76 -7.39
CA ILE A 19 -13.31 23.79 -6.82
C ILE A 19 -13.18 24.97 -7.79
N VAL A 20 -12.89 24.73 -9.07
CA VAL A 20 -12.81 25.80 -10.09
C VAL A 20 -14.12 26.56 -10.20
N THR A 21 -15.25 25.84 -10.21
CA THR A 21 -16.59 26.44 -10.25
C THR A 21 -16.87 27.29 -9.01
N ALA A 22 -16.47 26.81 -7.83
CA ALA A 22 -16.61 27.54 -6.57
C ALA A 22 -15.73 28.80 -6.56
N ILE A 23 -14.50 28.71 -7.07
CA ILE A 23 -13.59 29.86 -7.23
C ILE A 23 -14.20 30.89 -8.18
N ASP A 24 -14.66 30.49 -9.36
CA ASP A 24 -15.28 31.39 -10.34
C ASP A 24 -16.55 32.05 -9.76
N SER A 25 -17.40 31.25 -9.11
CA SER A 25 -18.63 31.75 -8.48
C SER A 25 -18.33 32.73 -7.34
N PHE A 26 -17.35 32.43 -6.50
CA PHE A 26 -16.97 33.28 -5.37
C PHE A 26 -16.33 34.58 -5.84
N SER A 27 -15.53 34.53 -6.91
CA SER A 27 -14.88 35.71 -7.51
C SER A 27 -15.87 36.78 -8.00
N LYS A 28 -17.11 36.37 -8.28
CA LYS A 28 -18.21 37.26 -8.73
C LYS A 28 -19.04 37.84 -7.59
N THR A 29 -18.70 37.53 -6.33
CA THR A 29 -19.41 38.05 -5.15
C THR A 29 -18.72 39.28 -4.57
N ASN A 30 -19.44 40.06 -3.75
CA ASN A 30 -18.87 41.17 -2.98
C ASN A 30 -18.25 40.73 -1.64
N LEU A 31 -17.95 39.43 -1.49
CA LEU A 31 -17.51 38.81 -0.23
C LEU A 31 -16.04 38.36 -0.26
N THR A 32 -15.32 38.64 -1.35
CA THR A 32 -13.94 38.18 -1.64
C THR A 32 -12.87 38.83 -0.75
N ASN A 33 -13.16 39.99 -0.16
CA ASN A 33 -12.30 40.66 0.81
C ASN A 33 -12.33 40.03 2.22
N SER A 34 -13.20 39.04 2.44
CA SER A 34 -13.36 38.37 3.74
C SER A 34 -12.57 37.05 3.78
N GLU A 35 -11.59 36.99 4.68
CA GLU A 35 -10.83 35.76 4.96
C GLU A 35 -11.72 34.62 5.50
N PRO A 36 -12.65 34.83 6.45
CA PRO A 36 -13.63 33.80 6.85
C PRO A 36 -14.47 33.25 5.70
N ASN A 37 -14.90 34.10 4.75
CA ASN A 37 -15.65 33.62 3.57
C ASN A 37 -14.75 32.79 2.64
N THR A 38 -13.49 33.18 2.49
CA THR A 38 -12.50 32.42 1.69
C THR A 38 -12.25 31.04 2.30
N LYS A 39 -12.06 31.00 3.62
CA LYS A 39 -11.97 29.79 4.44
C LYS A 39 -13.16 28.87 4.21
N LYS A 40 -14.38 29.39 4.37
CA LYS A 40 -15.61 28.60 4.30
C LYS A 40 -15.97 28.12 2.90
N ARG A 41 -15.82 28.97 1.89
CA ARG A 41 -16.33 28.70 0.53
C ARG A 41 -15.34 27.96 -0.35
N ILE A 42 -14.05 28.13 -0.11
CA ILE A 42 -13.00 27.57 -0.97
C ILE A 42 -12.09 26.61 -0.21
N ILE A 43 -11.52 27.03 0.92
CA ILE A 43 -10.47 26.24 1.59
C ILE A 43 -11.05 24.97 2.22
N GLU A 44 -12.18 25.02 2.92
CA GLU A 44 -12.81 23.81 3.46
C GLU A 44 -13.17 22.82 2.35
N LEU A 45 -13.75 23.29 1.24
CA LEU A 45 -14.05 22.46 0.07
C LEU A 45 -12.78 21.82 -0.51
N LEU A 46 -11.69 22.59 -0.56
CA LEU A 46 -10.38 22.10 -1.01
C LEU A 46 -9.85 21.00 -0.09
N LEU A 47 -9.91 21.20 1.23
CA LEU A 47 -9.47 20.22 2.23
C LEU A 47 -10.29 18.93 2.16
N GLU A 48 -11.62 19.03 2.07
CA GLU A 48 -12.52 17.89 1.88
C GLU A 48 -12.21 17.13 0.58
N THR A 49 -11.91 17.87 -0.50
CA THR A 49 -11.53 17.27 -1.79
C THR A 49 -10.20 16.52 -1.70
N LEU A 50 -9.26 17.03 -0.90
CA LEU A 50 -7.97 16.41 -0.58
C LEU A 50 -8.06 15.24 0.42
N GLY A 51 -9.27 14.91 0.86
CA GLY A 51 -9.56 13.78 1.74
C GLY A 51 -9.43 14.09 3.23
N TRP A 52 -9.30 15.35 3.63
CA TRP A 52 -9.29 15.78 5.03
C TRP A 52 -10.72 16.03 5.51
N ASP A 53 -11.14 15.31 6.56
CA ASP A 53 -12.49 15.49 7.10
C ASP A 53 -12.55 16.67 8.10
N THR A 54 -13.05 17.80 7.60
CA THR A 54 -13.23 19.06 8.35
C THR A 54 -14.21 18.96 9.52
N ARG A 55 -15.00 17.88 9.61
CA ARG A 55 -16.00 17.67 10.67
C ARG A 55 -15.47 16.79 11.80
N THR A 56 -14.23 16.33 11.71
CA THR A 56 -13.61 15.44 12.69
C THR A 56 -12.34 16.05 13.26
N ASN A 57 -11.72 15.36 14.21
CA ASN A 57 -10.41 15.76 14.77
C ASN A 57 -9.25 15.67 13.76
N GLU A 58 -9.50 15.24 12.51
CA GLU A 58 -8.50 15.30 11.43
C GLU A 58 -8.20 16.74 10.99
N VAL A 59 -9.09 17.69 11.26
CA VAL A 59 -8.86 19.11 11.01
C VAL A 59 -9.21 19.91 12.25
N GLN A 60 -8.20 20.48 12.90
CA GLN A 60 -8.39 21.40 14.01
C GLN A 60 -8.32 22.84 13.51
N LEU A 61 -9.39 23.60 13.73
CA LEU A 61 -9.43 25.04 13.42
C LEU A 61 -8.70 25.84 14.50
N GLU A 62 -8.15 26.99 14.12
CA GLU A 62 -7.54 27.98 15.03
C GLU A 62 -6.54 27.32 15.99
N TYR A 63 -5.61 26.54 15.44
CA TYR A 63 -4.68 25.75 16.24
C TYR A 63 -3.64 26.66 16.92
N PRO A 64 -3.48 26.59 18.26
CA PRO A 64 -2.66 27.54 19.00
C PRO A 64 -1.15 27.30 18.86
N ILE A 65 -0.45 28.33 18.42
CA ILE A 65 1.01 28.45 18.33
C ILE A 65 1.52 29.38 19.43
N VAL A 66 2.07 28.80 20.48
CA VAL A 66 2.69 29.53 21.60
C VAL A 66 4.11 29.92 21.20
N MET A 67 4.36 31.22 21.10
CA MET A 67 5.65 31.82 20.78
C MET A 67 6.15 32.68 21.94
N ALA A 68 7.43 33.09 21.87
CA ALA A 68 8.00 34.03 22.82
C ALA A 68 7.28 35.40 22.83
N SER A 69 6.69 35.81 21.70
CA SER A 69 5.96 37.08 21.54
C SER A 69 4.47 37.00 21.92
N GLY A 70 3.97 35.83 22.36
CA GLY A 70 2.56 35.60 22.66
C GLY A 70 2.01 34.35 21.97
N THR A 71 0.71 34.15 22.08
CA THR A 71 -0.01 33.05 21.41
C THR A 71 -0.61 33.57 20.11
N SER A 72 -0.30 32.90 19.00
CA SER A 72 -0.98 33.07 17.71
C SER A 72 -1.73 31.79 17.37
N GLU A 73 -2.55 31.81 16.32
CA GLU A 73 -3.32 30.65 15.89
C GLU A 73 -3.12 30.46 14.38
N VAL A 74 -2.95 29.21 13.95
CA VAL A 74 -2.95 28.86 12.53
C VAL A 74 -4.35 28.38 12.14
N ASP A 75 -4.83 28.79 10.97
CA ASP A 75 -6.24 28.61 10.59
C ASP A 75 -6.69 27.15 10.58
N TYR A 76 -5.86 26.25 10.02
CA TYR A 76 -6.11 24.82 10.04
C TYR A 76 -4.85 24.04 10.39
N ALA A 77 -4.95 23.17 11.38
CA ALA A 77 -4.00 22.08 11.60
C ALA A 77 -4.61 20.78 11.11
N LEU A 78 -3.97 20.16 10.11
CA LEU A 78 -4.33 18.85 9.61
C LEU A 78 -3.63 17.81 10.48
N MET A 79 -4.42 16.88 11.03
CA MET A 79 -4.02 16.02 12.13
C MET A 79 -3.98 14.56 11.71
N LEU A 80 -2.91 13.86 12.06
CA LEU A 80 -2.83 12.39 11.98
C LEU A 80 -2.39 11.86 13.33
N GLU A 81 -3.08 10.82 13.82
CA GLU A 81 -2.81 10.23 15.14
C GLU A 81 -2.73 11.29 16.27
N ASN A 82 -3.61 12.31 16.20
CA ASN A 82 -3.68 13.47 17.10
C ASN A 82 -2.44 14.38 17.12
N LYS A 83 -1.60 14.33 16.08
CA LYS A 83 -0.47 15.24 15.90
C LYS A 83 -0.64 16.10 14.65
N PRO A 84 -0.29 17.39 14.69
CA PRO A 84 -0.32 18.23 13.50
C PRO A 84 0.77 17.75 12.53
N VAL A 85 0.36 17.50 11.28
CA VAL A 85 1.27 17.05 10.20
C VAL A 85 1.38 18.06 9.07
N VAL A 86 0.35 18.89 8.88
CA VAL A 86 0.35 20.01 7.94
C VAL A 86 -0.34 21.19 8.59
N PHE A 87 0.23 22.38 8.44
CA PHE A 87 -0.44 23.63 8.78
C PHE A 87 -0.93 24.34 7.53
N VAL A 88 -2.13 24.92 7.57
CA VAL A 88 -2.70 25.71 6.48
C VAL A 88 -3.06 27.09 7.01
N GLU A 89 -2.43 28.10 6.44
CA GLU A 89 -2.68 29.52 6.71
C GLU A 89 -3.49 30.11 5.54
N ALA A 90 -4.61 30.73 5.86
CA ALA A 90 -5.52 31.36 4.92
C ALA A 90 -5.30 32.87 4.83
N LYS A 91 -5.67 33.45 3.68
CA LYS A 91 -5.82 34.88 3.46
C LYS A 91 -7.10 35.15 2.68
N ALA A 92 -7.61 36.38 2.75
CA ALA A 92 -8.75 36.79 1.94
C ALA A 92 -8.48 36.59 0.44
N PHE A 93 -9.51 36.23 -0.32
CA PHE A 93 -9.43 35.90 -1.74
C PHE A 93 -8.79 37.01 -2.58
N ASP A 94 -9.07 38.26 -2.27
CA ASP A 94 -8.51 39.43 -2.98
C ASP A 94 -7.07 39.75 -2.58
N ASN A 95 -6.58 39.23 -1.45
CA ASN A 95 -5.24 39.51 -0.97
C ASN A 95 -4.20 38.68 -1.73
N SER A 96 -3.21 39.34 -2.33
CA SER A 96 -2.03 38.68 -2.86
C SER A 96 -1.19 38.02 -1.75
N LEU A 97 -0.59 36.87 -2.04
CA LEU A 97 0.29 36.17 -1.11
C LEU A 97 1.69 36.80 -1.10
N ILE A 98 1.91 37.74 -0.18
CA ILE A 98 3.18 38.46 -0.03
C ILE A 98 4.19 37.72 0.88
N PRO A 99 5.50 38.04 0.82
CA PRO A 99 6.54 37.34 1.60
C PRO A 99 6.31 37.35 3.11
N LYS A 100 5.69 38.41 3.66
CA LYS A 100 5.33 38.48 5.09
C LYS A 100 4.39 37.35 5.51
N HIS A 101 3.43 36.99 4.65
CA HIS A 101 2.50 35.88 4.91
C HIS A 101 3.24 34.54 4.90
N ALA A 102 4.18 34.35 3.96
CA ALA A 102 4.99 33.13 3.91
C ALA A 102 5.88 32.99 5.15
N GLN A 103 6.52 34.07 5.59
CA GLN A 103 7.35 34.07 6.79
C GLN A 103 6.56 33.69 8.05
N GLN A 104 5.33 34.20 8.18
CA GLN A 104 4.42 33.86 9.27
C GLN A 104 4.09 32.37 9.27
N ALA A 105 3.61 31.84 8.13
CA ALA A 105 3.22 30.44 8.01
C ALA A 105 4.42 29.50 8.27
N ILE A 106 5.59 29.78 7.69
CA ILE A 106 6.83 29.00 7.91
C ILE A 106 7.24 29.03 9.39
N SER A 107 7.09 30.17 10.07
CA SER A 107 7.38 30.30 11.49
C SER A 107 6.48 29.41 12.34
N TYR A 108 5.19 29.27 12.01
CA TYR A 108 4.29 28.34 12.70
C TYR A 108 4.77 26.90 12.62
N GLY A 109 5.11 26.43 11.41
CA GLY A 109 5.63 25.08 11.23
C GLY A 109 6.92 24.85 12.02
N LYS A 110 7.86 25.80 12.01
CA LYS A 110 9.12 25.67 12.78
C LYS A 110 8.92 25.62 14.29
N VAL A 111 8.05 26.47 14.85
CA VAL A 111 7.80 26.52 16.30
C VAL A 111 7.19 25.21 16.83
N ARG A 112 6.45 24.48 15.99
CA ARG A 112 5.79 23.23 16.35
C ARG A 112 6.43 21.98 15.74
N ASP A 113 7.59 22.11 15.10
CA ASP A 113 8.26 21.03 14.36
C ASP A 113 7.36 20.33 13.34
N VAL A 114 6.50 21.11 12.67
CA VAL A 114 5.66 20.66 11.56
C VAL A 114 6.38 20.96 10.25
N GLN A 115 6.68 19.90 9.51
CA GLN A 115 7.48 19.98 8.28
C GLN A 115 6.73 20.71 7.15
N TRP A 116 5.44 20.41 6.98
CA TRP A 116 4.68 20.86 5.82
C TRP A 116 3.77 22.02 6.19
N VAL A 117 3.90 23.13 5.45
CA VAL A 117 3.09 24.33 5.65
C VAL A 117 2.49 24.76 4.31
N VAL A 118 1.22 25.15 4.34
CA VAL A 118 0.46 25.64 3.20
C VAL A 118 0.03 27.07 3.46
N LEU A 119 0.20 27.95 2.48
CA LEU A 119 -0.34 29.30 2.48
C LEU A 119 -1.27 29.47 1.28
N THR A 120 -2.50 29.91 1.48
CA THR A 120 -3.45 30.08 0.37
C THR A 120 -4.42 31.25 0.55
N ASN A 121 -4.85 31.84 -0.56
CA ASN A 121 -5.97 32.77 -0.63
C ASN A 121 -7.17 32.19 -1.43
N GLY A 122 -7.19 30.88 -1.68
CA GLY A 122 -8.22 30.24 -2.49
C GLY A 122 -8.07 30.38 -4.01
N ARG A 123 -7.17 31.25 -4.51
CA ARG A 123 -6.75 31.29 -5.93
C ARG A 123 -5.37 30.70 -6.13
N THR A 124 -4.46 31.02 -5.23
CA THR A 124 -3.07 30.57 -5.23
C THR A 124 -2.83 29.77 -3.95
N LEU A 125 -2.05 28.70 -4.07
CA LEU A 125 -1.63 27.87 -2.96
C LEU A 125 -0.11 27.67 -3.03
N LYS A 126 0.59 27.94 -1.93
CA LYS A 126 2.03 27.71 -1.78
C LYS A 126 2.26 26.61 -0.75
N ILE A 127 3.13 25.65 -1.06
CA ILE A 127 3.55 24.57 -0.16
C ILE A 127 5.00 24.80 0.23
N PHE A 128 5.30 24.69 1.52
CA PHE A 128 6.62 24.88 2.11
C PHE A 128 7.10 23.65 2.87
N ASP A 129 8.39 23.34 2.75
CA ASP A 129 9.14 22.41 3.60
C ASP A 129 9.97 23.20 4.60
N THR A 130 9.55 23.22 5.86
CA THR A 130 10.18 24.01 6.93
C THR A 130 11.57 23.48 7.33
N LYS A 131 11.99 22.32 6.83
CA LYS A 131 13.33 21.75 7.08
C LYS A 131 14.41 22.32 6.15
N GLN A 132 14.05 22.99 5.05
CA GLN A 132 15.02 23.42 4.02
C GLN A 132 15.70 24.77 4.31
N GLY A 133 15.12 25.62 5.15
CA GLY A 133 15.71 26.93 5.48
C GLY A 133 14.78 27.79 6.32
N ILE A 134 14.93 29.11 6.27
CA ILE A 134 14.11 30.05 7.07
C ILE A 134 13.35 31.06 6.22
N THR A 135 13.75 31.25 4.96
CA THR A 135 13.11 32.19 4.04
C THR A 135 12.07 31.50 3.17
N GLU A 136 11.15 32.28 2.58
CA GLU A 136 10.20 31.77 1.59
C GLU A 136 10.91 31.00 0.46
N LYS A 137 12.01 31.55 -0.06
CA LYS A 137 12.74 30.96 -1.18
C LYS A 137 13.37 29.60 -0.83
N ASP A 138 13.88 29.46 0.38
CA ASP A 138 14.51 28.20 0.82
C ASP A 138 13.46 27.11 1.03
N CYS A 139 12.32 27.48 1.62
CA CYS A 139 11.29 26.52 2.00
C CYS A 139 10.30 26.20 0.87
N LEU A 140 10.16 27.05 -0.15
CA LEU A 140 9.12 26.89 -1.19
C LEU A 140 9.32 25.61 -2.01
N VAL A 141 8.39 24.69 -1.86
CA VAL A 141 8.32 23.46 -2.66
C VAL A 141 7.67 23.76 -3.99
N ILE A 142 6.46 24.34 -3.96
CA ILE A 142 5.66 24.62 -5.16
C ILE A 142 4.63 25.71 -4.91
N GLU A 143 4.28 26.41 -5.98
CA GLU A 143 3.18 27.36 -6.06
C GLU A 143 2.19 26.87 -7.12
N ILE A 144 0.91 26.85 -6.75
CA ILE A 144 -0.18 26.26 -7.52
C ILE A 144 -1.24 27.33 -7.77
N ASP A 145 -1.67 27.44 -9.01
CA ASP A 145 -2.79 28.27 -9.44
C ASP A 145 -4.06 27.41 -9.45
N LEU A 146 -4.86 27.51 -8.38
CA LEU A 146 -6.07 26.73 -8.18
C LEU A 146 -7.15 27.03 -9.25
N THR A 147 -7.05 28.16 -9.95
CA THR A 147 -7.95 28.49 -11.07
C THR A 147 -7.70 27.63 -12.30
N LYS A 148 -6.51 27.01 -12.40
CA LYS A 148 -6.09 26.16 -13.53
C LYS A 148 -6.31 24.67 -13.29
N LEU A 149 -6.96 24.30 -12.20
CA LEU A 149 -7.37 22.91 -11.99
C LEU A 149 -8.32 22.46 -13.14
N PRO A 150 -8.29 21.18 -13.54
CA PRO A 150 -7.53 20.07 -12.94
C PRO A 150 -6.07 19.95 -13.43
N THR A 151 -5.53 20.92 -14.19
CA THR A 151 -4.18 20.82 -14.80
C THR A 151 -3.04 20.68 -13.79
N GLN A 152 -3.21 21.15 -12.55
CA GLN A 152 -2.20 21.10 -11.48
C GLN A 152 -2.62 20.23 -10.28
N VAL A 153 -3.50 19.25 -10.50
CA VAL A 153 -4.02 18.39 -9.41
C VAL A 153 -2.92 17.59 -8.70
N GLU A 154 -1.86 17.20 -9.41
CA GLU A 154 -0.77 16.41 -8.83
C GLU A 154 0.04 17.18 -7.80
N ASP A 155 0.36 18.43 -8.12
CA ASP A 155 1.04 19.35 -7.23
C ASP A 155 0.21 19.56 -5.95
N LEU A 156 -1.11 19.56 -6.09
CA LEU A 156 -2.05 19.73 -4.99
C LEU A 156 -2.22 18.45 -4.16
N ASN A 157 -2.20 17.27 -4.80
CA ASN A 157 -2.30 15.97 -4.14
C ASN A 157 -1.11 15.68 -3.22
N ILE A 158 -0.01 16.41 -3.34
CA ILE A 158 1.16 16.31 -2.45
C ILE A 158 0.75 16.44 -0.98
N ILE A 159 -0.22 17.32 -0.68
CA ILE A 159 -0.76 17.55 0.68
C ILE A 159 -2.08 16.81 0.95
N SER A 160 -2.48 15.88 0.08
CA SER A 160 -3.64 15.02 0.34
C SER A 160 -3.40 14.15 1.57
N ARG A 161 -4.48 13.80 2.27
CA ARG A 161 -4.42 12.95 3.47
C ARG A 161 -3.66 11.64 3.20
N ASP A 162 -3.92 11.03 2.05
CA ASP A 162 -3.28 9.77 1.63
C ASP A 162 -1.78 9.95 1.35
N SER A 163 -1.38 11.07 0.73
CA SER A 163 0.05 11.40 0.47
C SER A 163 0.84 11.63 1.76
N ILE A 164 0.24 12.31 2.74
CA ILE A 164 0.89 12.55 4.05
C ILE A 164 0.98 11.25 4.86
N LEU A 165 -0.07 10.42 4.88
CA LEU A 165 -0.09 9.14 5.60
C LEU A 165 0.96 8.13 5.10
N SER A 166 1.29 8.21 3.83
CA SER A 166 2.17 7.26 3.14
C SER A 166 3.63 7.70 3.11
N GLY A 167 3.94 8.96 3.41
CA GLY A 167 5.26 9.54 3.12
C GLY A 167 5.47 9.84 1.63
N GLY A 168 4.38 9.88 0.84
CA GLY A 168 4.40 10.20 -0.58
C GLY A 168 4.86 11.64 -0.85
N ILE A 169 4.69 12.54 0.12
CA ILE A 169 5.12 13.93 0.04
C ILE A 169 6.64 14.07 -0.07
N GLU A 170 7.44 13.33 0.71
CA GLU A 170 8.91 13.37 0.63
C GLU A 170 9.41 12.88 -0.74
N ASP A 171 8.80 11.83 -1.28
CA ASP A 171 9.12 11.29 -2.60
C ASP A 171 8.70 12.23 -3.73
N ALA A 172 7.53 12.87 -3.63
CA ALA A 172 7.07 13.89 -4.56
C ALA A 172 8.00 15.10 -4.54
N VAL A 173 8.34 15.62 -3.36
CA VAL A 173 9.25 16.76 -3.18
C VAL A 173 10.65 16.45 -3.71
N ARG A 174 11.20 15.25 -3.44
CA ARG A 174 12.50 14.83 -4.01
C ARG A 174 12.48 14.78 -5.54
N ARG A 175 11.40 14.29 -6.14
CA ARG A 175 11.25 14.25 -7.61
C ARG A 175 11.10 15.65 -8.21
N LEU A 176 10.31 16.52 -7.58
CA LEU A 176 10.18 17.92 -7.98
C LEU A 176 11.52 18.65 -7.88
N ALA A 177 12.25 18.47 -6.79
CA ALA A 177 13.58 19.04 -6.61
C ALA A 177 14.57 18.53 -7.66
N ALA A 178 14.59 17.23 -7.95
CA ALA A 178 15.42 16.64 -8.99
C ALA A 178 15.08 17.18 -10.39
N THR A 179 13.79 17.34 -10.69
CA THR A 179 13.30 17.88 -11.97
C THR A 179 13.67 19.35 -12.14
N LYS A 180 13.42 20.18 -11.11
CA LYS A 180 13.85 21.59 -11.07
C LYS A 180 15.36 21.72 -11.24
N LYS A 181 16.14 20.86 -10.58
CA LYS A 181 17.61 20.81 -10.71
C LYS A 181 18.04 20.40 -12.12
N ALA A 182 17.36 19.43 -12.74
CA ALA A 182 17.64 19.02 -14.11
C ALA A 182 17.36 20.15 -15.11
N ILE A 183 16.20 20.81 -15.01
CA ILE A 183 15.85 21.97 -15.83
C ILE A 183 16.88 23.09 -15.66
N TRP A 184 17.26 23.39 -14.40
CA TRP A 184 18.30 24.39 -14.12
C TRP A 184 19.64 24.01 -14.79
N ASN A 185 20.07 22.76 -14.67
CA ASN A 185 21.30 22.27 -15.32
C ASN A 185 21.22 22.37 -16.85
N LEU A 186 20.08 22.01 -17.46
CA LEU A 186 19.87 22.09 -18.91
C LEU A 186 19.96 23.55 -19.39
N ARG A 187 19.34 24.48 -18.67
CA ARG A 187 19.41 25.92 -18.97
C ARG A 187 20.84 26.45 -18.86
N GLN A 188 21.57 26.11 -17.78
CA GLN A 188 22.94 26.58 -17.58
C GLN A 188 23.93 25.97 -18.58
N LYS A 189 23.69 24.74 -19.05
CA LYS A 189 24.56 24.03 -19.99
C LYS A 189 24.05 24.06 -21.43
N GLN A 190 23.12 24.95 -21.76
CA GLN A 190 22.52 25.02 -23.09
C GLN A 190 23.55 25.17 -24.22
N GLY A 191 24.60 25.97 -24.03
CA GLY A 191 25.69 26.09 -25.00
C GLY A 191 26.49 24.80 -25.19
N GLN A 192 26.67 23.99 -24.14
CA GLN A 192 27.34 22.68 -24.27
C GLN A 192 26.46 21.68 -25.04
N ILE A 193 25.14 21.76 -24.89
CA ILE A 193 24.17 20.96 -25.65
C ILE A 193 24.22 21.36 -27.12
N ALA A 194 24.25 22.68 -27.41
CA ALA A 194 24.36 23.20 -28.77
C ALA A 194 25.65 22.71 -29.44
N GLU A 195 26.79 22.78 -28.76
CA GLU A 195 28.07 22.26 -29.30
C GLU A 195 28.01 20.74 -29.55
N GLY A 196 27.33 20.00 -28.67
CA GLY A 196 27.07 18.58 -28.87
C GLY A 196 26.27 18.28 -30.14
N PHE A 197 25.19 19.03 -30.39
CA PHE A 197 24.41 18.92 -31.64
C PHE A 197 25.24 19.34 -32.86
N LYS A 198 25.99 20.45 -32.76
CA LYS A 198 26.85 20.97 -33.83
C LYS A 198 27.83 19.91 -34.29
N ARG A 199 28.52 19.25 -33.34
CA ARG A 199 29.48 18.17 -33.64
C ARG A 199 28.84 17.02 -34.40
N ILE A 200 27.70 16.51 -33.94
CA ILE A 200 27.00 15.38 -34.58
C ILE A 200 26.52 15.77 -35.98
N LEU A 201 25.95 16.97 -36.14
CA LEU A 201 25.44 17.43 -37.43
C LEU A 201 26.58 17.69 -38.43
N LEU A 202 27.73 18.22 -37.99
CA LEU A 202 28.91 18.41 -38.84
C LEU A 202 29.51 17.09 -39.32
N GLU A 203 29.49 16.05 -38.48
CA GLU A 203 29.95 14.71 -38.83
C GLU A 203 29.12 14.11 -39.96
N ILE A 204 27.81 14.37 -39.98
CA ILE A 204 26.87 13.81 -40.96
C ILE A 204 26.79 14.67 -42.23
N ALA A 205 26.65 15.99 -42.10
CA ALA A 205 26.37 16.89 -43.22
C ALA A 205 27.61 17.53 -43.85
N GLY A 206 28.77 17.43 -43.18
CA GLY A 206 30.04 17.97 -43.64
C GLY A 206 30.22 19.47 -43.41
N LYS A 207 31.48 19.93 -43.48
CA LYS A 207 31.89 21.30 -43.10
C LYS A 207 31.37 22.41 -44.02
N ALA A 208 30.90 22.09 -45.23
CA ALA A 208 30.46 23.08 -46.21
C ALA A 208 29.22 23.90 -45.75
N VAL A 209 28.48 23.42 -44.75
CA VAL A 209 27.25 24.04 -44.23
C VAL A 209 27.36 24.45 -42.75
N GLU A 210 28.58 24.62 -42.24
CA GLU A 210 28.86 24.85 -40.81
C GLU A 210 28.04 25.99 -40.18
N THR A 211 27.93 27.15 -40.84
CA THR A 211 27.18 28.30 -40.31
C THR A 211 25.68 28.00 -40.16
N ARG A 212 25.10 27.19 -41.06
CA ARG A 212 23.70 26.75 -40.95
C ARG A 212 23.53 25.74 -39.81
N ILE A 213 24.50 24.85 -39.63
CA ILE A 213 24.51 23.86 -38.55
C ILE A 213 24.63 24.54 -37.18
N GLU A 214 25.43 25.58 -37.06
CA GLU A 214 25.61 26.34 -35.82
C GLU A 214 24.28 26.97 -35.37
N SER A 215 23.60 27.69 -36.26
CA SER A 215 22.29 28.28 -35.97
C SER A 215 21.23 27.23 -35.62
N LEU A 216 21.20 26.10 -36.34
CA LEU A 216 20.28 24.99 -36.07
C LEU A 216 20.56 24.34 -34.71
N SER A 217 21.83 24.19 -34.34
CA SER A 217 22.24 23.54 -33.09
C SER A 217 21.81 24.35 -31.86
N ASP A 218 21.93 25.68 -31.93
CA ASP A 218 21.43 26.60 -30.90
C ASP A 218 19.90 26.55 -30.78
N GLN A 219 19.19 26.40 -31.90
CA GLN A 219 17.73 26.25 -31.89
C GLN A 219 17.31 24.91 -31.29
N LEU A 220 17.97 23.81 -31.67
CA LEU A 220 17.71 22.48 -31.13
C LEU A 220 17.99 22.40 -29.62
N ALA A 221 19.07 23.02 -29.13
CA ALA A 221 19.36 23.08 -27.69
C ALA A 221 18.29 23.84 -26.90
N ARG A 222 17.76 24.93 -27.47
CA ARG A 222 16.61 25.66 -26.92
C ARG A 222 15.35 24.80 -26.88
N GLN A 223 14.98 24.22 -28.02
CA GLN A 223 13.80 23.36 -28.11
C GLN A 223 13.88 22.13 -27.21
N ALA A 224 15.04 21.48 -27.11
CA ALA A 224 15.23 20.33 -26.23
C ALA A 224 14.98 20.68 -24.74
N THR A 225 15.42 21.86 -24.31
CA THR A 225 15.19 22.33 -22.93
C THR A 225 13.70 22.63 -22.70
N GLN A 226 13.06 23.30 -23.66
CA GLN A 226 11.63 23.60 -23.61
C GLN A 226 10.77 22.34 -23.63
N LEU A 227 11.05 21.39 -24.52
CA LEU A 227 10.36 20.11 -24.58
C LEU A 227 10.55 19.30 -23.30
N PHE A 228 11.73 19.35 -22.68
CA PHE A 228 11.94 18.69 -21.39
C PHE A 228 11.09 19.33 -20.28
N GLU A 229 10.95 20.66 -20.27
CA GLU A 229 10.06 21.37 -19.35
C GLU A 229 8.58 20.99 -19.60
N GLU A 230 8.13 20.99 -20.86
CA GLU A 230 6.76 20.62 -21.25
C GLU A 230 6.46 19.13 -20.97
N GLN A 231 7.42 18.25 -21.23
CA GLN A 231 7.32 16.82 -20.88
C GLN A 231 7.37 16.61 -19.38
N SER A 232 8.09 17.42 -18.61
CA SER A 232 8.05 17.31 -17.14
C SER A 232 6.66 17.62 -16.58
N VAL A 233 5.87 18.44 -17.27
CA VAL A 233 4.44 18.69 -16.97
C VAL A 233 3.53 17.58 -17.54
N THR A 234 3.88 17.01 -18.69
CA THR A 234 3.06 15.98 -19.39
C THR A 234 3.26 14.56 -18.84
N VAL A 235 4.48 14.18 -18.44
CA VAL A 235 4.81 12.89 -17.81
C VAL A 235 4.26 12.81 -16.39
N VAL A 236 4.15 13.95 -15.72
CA VAL A 236 3.35 14.17 -14.51
C VAL A 236 1.90 13.77 -14.85
N LYS A 237 1.28 14.44 -15.83
CA LYS A 237 -0.08 14.17 -16.34
C LYS A 237 -0.38 12.70 -16.67
N GLU A 238 0.53 11.98 -17.34
CA GLU A 238 0.35 10.55 -17.69
C GLU A 238 0.60 9.60 -16.49
N ARG A 239 1.40 10.01 -15.50
CA ARG A 239 1.69 9.18 -14.31
C ARG A 239 0.54 9.13 -13.32
N PHE A 240 -0.29 10.17 -13.26
CA PHE A 240 -1.49 10.16 -12.42
C PHE A 240 -2.75 9.69 -13.14
N GLU A 241 -2.72 9.49 -14.47
CA GLU A 241 -3.79 8.79 -15.18
C GLU A 241 -3.83 7.29 -14.90
N LYS A 242 -2.81 6.70 -14.26
CA LYS A 242 -2.92 5.36 -13.66
C LYS A 242 -3.51 5.41 -12.26
N ASP A 243 -4.71 5.97 -12.15
CA ASP A 243 -5.63 5.44 -11.16
C ASP A 243 -5.86 3.98 -11.56
N VAL A 244 -5.28 3.08 -10.77
CA VAL A 244 -5.41 1.64 -10.93
C VAL A 244 -6.90 1.35 -11.15
N GLN A 245 -7.26 0.93 -12.36
CA GLN A 245 -8.64 0.89 -12.83
C GLN A 245 -9.53 0.18 -11.81
N LEU A 246 -10.67 0.77 -11.46
CA LEU A 246 -11.63 0.12 -10.58
C LEU A 246 -12.35 -0.97 -11.37
N VAL A 247 -12.18 -2.23 -10.96
CA VAL A 247 -12.75 -3.40 -11.64
C VAL A 247 -13.53 -4.23 -10.65
N SER A 248 -14.75 -4.60 -11.00
CA SER A 248 -15.55 -5.53 -10.19
C SER A 248 -15.04 -6.96 -10.36
N ARG A 249 -15.18 -7.79 -9.33
CA ARG A 249 -14.81 -9.20 -9.40
C ARG A 249 -15.63 -9.98 -10.44
N LYS A 250 -16.84 -9.55 -10.76
CA LYS A 250 -17.65 -10.10 -11.87
C LYS A 250 -16.96 -9.92 -13.23
N GLN A 251 -16.27 -8.80 -13.45
CA GLN A 251 -15.49 -8.60 -14.67
C GLN A 251 -14.26 -9.51 -14.70
N LEU A 252 -13.60 -9.73 -13.56
CA LEU A 252 -12.47 -10.67 -13.45
C LEU A 252 -12.87 -12.13 -13.76
N ALA A 253 -14.11 -12.52 -13.50
CA ALA A 253 -14.61 -13.88 -13.77
C ALA A 253 -14.61 -14.25 -15.27
N THR A 254 -14.45 -13.27 -16.17
CA THR A 254 -14.29 -13.51 -17.62
C THR A 254 -12.89 -13.96 -18.03
N LYS A 255 -11.90 -13.81 -17.14
CA LYS A 255 -10.52 -14.25 -17.40
C LYS A 255 -10.41 -15.78 -17.36
N PRO A 256 -9.41 -16.38 -18.04
CA PRO A 256 -9.18 -17.82 -18.00
C PRO A 256 -9.03 -18.34 -16.56
N PRO A 257 -9.56 -19.54 -16.24
CA PRO A 257 -9.34 -20.17 -14.94
C PRO A 257 -7.86 -20.23 -14.60
N GLY A 258 -7.51 -19.90 -13.36
CA GLY A 258 -6.12 -19.87 -12.95
C GLY A 258 -5.94 -19.71 -11.45
N ARG A 259 -4.73 -20.00 -10.98
CA ARG A 259 -4.36 -19.77 -9.59
C ARG A 259 -4.14 -18.29 -9.32
N VAL A 260 -4.53 -17.85 -8.13
CA VAL A 260 -4.24 -16.51 -7.60
C VAL A 260 -3.34 -16.66 -6.38
N VAL A 261 -2.25 -15.91 -6.34
CA VAL A 261 -1.49 -15.68 -5.10
C VAL A 261 -1.98 -14.40 -4.43
N ILE A 262 -2.41 -14.50 -3.17
CA ILE A 262 -2.82 -13.36 -2.36
C ILE A 262 -1.68 -13.03 -1.41
N CYS A 263 -1.13 -11.83 -1.52
CA CYS A 263 -0.06 -11.35 -0.66
C CYS A 263 -0.62 -10.38 0.40
N PRO A 264 -0.28 -10.55 1.68
CA PRO A 264 -0.64 -9.56 2.71
C PRO A 264 0.32 -8.36 2.69
N SER A 265 -0.23 -7.18 2.94
CA SER A 265 0.51 -5.94 3.10
C SER A 265 -0.15 -4.99 4.10
N LYS A 266 0.64 -4.07 4.64
CA LYS A 266 0.12 -2.80 5.19
C LYS A 266 -0.26 -1.86 4.05
N ILE A 267 -0.97 -0.78 4.35
CA ILE A 267 -1.38 0.20 3.34
C ILE A 267 -0.19 0.81 2.58
N ALA A 268 0.92 1.08 3.27
CA ALA A 268 2.15 1.61 2.66
C ALA A 268 2.71 0.73 1.52
N GLY A 269 2.51 -0.59 1.57
CA GLY A 269 3.00 -1.47 0.49
C GLY A 269 2.24 -1.28 -0.82
N VAL A 270 1.01 -0.76 -0.81
CA VAL A 270 0.25 -0.46 -2.03
C VAL A 270 1.01 0.51 -2.93
N GLU A 271 1.76 1.44 -2.35
CA GLU A 271 2.56 2.39 -3.12
C GLU A 271 3.70 1.70 -3.85
N PHE A 272 4.41 0.79 -3.19
CA PHE A 272 5.43 -0.04 -3.82
C PHE A 272 4.84 -0.81 -5.01
N LEU A 273 3.66 -1.40 -4.81
CA LEU A 273 2.94 -2.14 -5.86
C LEU A 273 2.63 -1.26 -7.07
N LYS A 274 2.11 -0.04 -6.84
CA LYS A 274 1.79 0.91 -7.92
C LYS A 274 3.05 1.46 -8.60
N LYS A 275 4.06 1.83 -7.80
CA LYS A 275 5.32 2.46 -8.26
C LYS A 275 6.13 1.55 -9.16
N TYR A 276 6.20 0.26 -8.83
CA TYR A 276 7.03 -0.71 -9.55
C TYR A 276 6.23 -1.70 -10.39
N ASN A 277 4.89 -1.65 -10.36
CA ASN A 277 4.01 -2.67 -10.95
C ASN A 277 4.44 -4.10 -10.54
N ALA A 278 4.92 -4.24 -9.31
CA ALA A 278 5.61 -5.42 -8.82
C ALA A 278 5.35 -5.63 -7.33
N TRP A 279 5.54 -6.87 -6.87
CA TRP A 279 5.39 -7.25 -5.48
C TRP A 279 6.57 -8.08 -4.99
N GLY A 280 7.25 -7.59 -3.96
CA GLY A 280 8.35 -8.28 -3.29
C GLY A 280 8.37 -7.95 -1.80
N PHE A 281 9.18 -8.61 -0.98
CA PHE A 281 9.99 -9.79 -1.27
C PHE A 281 9.35 -11.01 -0.65
N VAL A 282 9.12 -12.05 -1.46
CA VAL A 282 8.29 -13.19 -1.06
C VAL A 282 9.02 -14.53 -1.16
N ASN A 283 8.86 -15.36 -0.13
CA ASN A 283 9.27 -16.76 -0.16
C ASN A 283 8.19 -17.61 -0.84
N MET A 284 8.43 -18.04 -2.07
CA MET A 284 7.51 -18.90 -2.81
C MET A 284 8.24 -19.93 -3.67
N ARG A 285 7.61 -21.09 -3.83
CA ARG A 285 8.15 -22.21 -4.64
C ARG A 285 7.49 -22.28 -6.01
N GLU A 286 6.20 -21.96 -6.10
CA GLU A 286 5.46 -21.97 -7.35
C GLU A 286 5.93 -20.84 -8.27
N GLN A 287 6.09 -21.16 -9.56
CA GLN A 287 6.54 -20.21 -10.58
C GLN A 287 5.44 -19.94 -11.63
N ASN A 288 4.49 -20.87 -11.76
CA ASN A 288 3.40 -20.79 -12.74
C ASN A 288 2.11 -20.38 -12.04
N ILE A 289 2.00 -19.09 -11.70
CA ILE A 289 0.78 -18.50 -11.14
C ILE A 289 0.40 -17.32 -12.04
N PRO A 290 -0.77 -17.34 -12.69
CA PRO A 290 -1.17 -16.30 -13.65
C PRO A 290 -1.64 -15.01 -12.99
N TYR A 291 -2.08 -15.04 -11.74
CA TYR A 291 -2.75 -13.91 -11.11
C TYR A 291 -2.21 -13.59 -9.72
N PHE A 292 -2.19 -12.30 -9.43
CA PHE A 292 -1.81 -11.70 -8.16
C PHE A 292 -3.02 -11.00 -7.53
N ALA A 293 -3.12 -11.04 -6.21
CA ALA A 293 -4.01 -10.19 -5.45
C ALA A 293 -3.33 -9.69 -4.16
N LEU A 294 -3.75 -8.52 -3.67
CA LEU A 294 -3.20 -7.93 -2.46
C LEU A 294 -4.28 -7.81 -1.37
N TYR A 295 -4.01 -8.44 -0.21
CA TYR A 295 -4.70 -8.15 1.03
C TYR A 295 -4.06 -6.94 1.70
N VAL A 296 -4.84 -5.89 1.91
CA VAL A 296 -4.41 -4.67 2.60
C VAL A 296 -4.95 -4.71 4.03
N GLY A 297 -4.05 -4.57 5.00
CA GLY A 297 -4.37 -4.51 6.42
C GLY A 297 -5.17 -3.25 6.79
N LYS A 298 -5.24 -2.94 8.09
CA LYS A 298 -5.98 -1.76 8.55
C LYS A 298 -5.46 -0.47 7.89
N PRO A 299 -6.36 0.50 7.57
CA PRO A 299 -7.81 0.46 7.81
C PRO A 299 -8.60 -0.40 6.82
N GLU A 300 -8.11 -0.66 5.60
CA GLU A 300 -8.88 -1.34 4.53
C GLU A 300 -9.35 -2.76 4.91
N SER A 301 -8.51 -3.53 5.61
CA SER A 301 -8.79 -4.90 6.10
C SER A 301 -9.49 -5.79 5.06
N SER A 302 -9.04 -5.76 3.82
CA SER A 302 -9.70 -6.42 2.70
C SER A 302 -8.72 -6.78 1.59
N ILE A 303 -9.13 -7.66 0.67
CA ILE A 303 -8.41 -7.85 -0.59
C ILE A 303 -8.89 -6.80 -1.57
N SER A 304 -7.97 -5.92 -1.97
CA SER A 304 -8.31 -4.67 -2.66
C SER A 304 -7.67 -4.53 -4.03
N TYR A 305 -6.60 -5.26 -4.34
CA TYR A 305 -5.90 -5.15 -5.62
C TYR A 305 -5.78 -6.50 -6.30
N PHE A 306 -5.79 -6.50 -7.63
CA PHE A 306 -5.63 -7.67 -8.48
C PHE A 306 -4.76 -7.31 -9.70
N GLY A 307 -3.98 -8.26 -10.23
CA GLY A 307 -3.25 -8.07 -11.47
C GLY A 307 -2.82 -9.37 -12.12
N ASP A 308 -2.52 -9.32 -13.42
CA ASP A 308 -1.98 -10.46 -14.14
C ASP A 308 -0.47 -10.50 -13.93
N ILE A 309 0.07 -11.68 -13.57
CA ILE A 309 1.50 -11.86 -13.38
C ILE A 309 2.16 -11.98 -14.76
N GLU A 310 3.18 -11.16 -14.99
CA GLU A 310 4.07 -11.27 -16.15
C GLU A 310 5.18 -12.26 -15.88
N SER A 311 5.88 -12.09 -14.76
CA SER A 311 6.99 -12.95 -14.38
C SER A 311 7.17 -13.04 -12.87
N ILE A 312 7.80 -14.13 -12.43
CA ILE A 312 8.23 -14.31 -11.04
C ILE A 312 9.72 -14.61 -11.10
N THR A 313 10.52 -13.80 -10.40
CA THR A 313 11.98 -13.94 -10.46
C THR A 313 12.43 -15.29 -9.93
N LYS A 314 13.63 -15.72 -10.34
CA LYS A 314 14.40 -16.71 -9.57
C LYS A 314 14.70 -16.15 -8.17
N PRO A 315 15.05 -17.00 -7.18
CA PRO A 315 15.48 -16.52 -5.88
C PRO A 315 16.63 -15.52 -6.06
N LEU A 316 16.40 -14.29 -5.59
CA LEU A 316 17.31 -13.16 -5.75
C LEU A 316 18.55 -13.43 -4.91
N ARG A 317 19.73 -13.25 -5.50
CA ARG A 317 21.03 -13.45 -4.84
C ARG A 317 21.52 -12.16 -4.22
N SER A 318 21.28 -11.04 -4.89
CA SER A 318 21.72 -9.73 -4.46
C SER A 318 20.75 -8.62 -4.93
N LYS A 319 20.97 -7.39 -4.46
CA LYS A 319 20.10 -6.25 -4.77
C LYS A 319 20.16 -5.85 -6.26
N GLU A 320 21.29 -6.13 -6.90
CA GLU A 320 21.58 -5.85 -8.31
C GLU A 320 20.71 -6.69 -9.27
N ASP A 321 20.14 -7.81 -8.79
CA ASP A 321 19.18 -8.62 -9.55
C ASP A 321 17.86 -7.86 -9.82
N LEU A 322 17.66 -6.68 -9.21
CA LEU A 322 16.47 -5.84 -9.32
C LEU A 322 16.78 -4.49 -9.96
N SER A 323 17.35 -4.48 -11.15
CA SER A 323 17.65 -3.24 -11.89
C SER A 323 16.43 -2.31 -12.08
N GLU A 324 15.20 -2.85 -12.00
CA GLU A 324 13.93 -2.13 -12.15
C GLU A 324 13.42 -1.47 -10.86
N ILE A 325 14.02 -1.76 -9.70
CA ILE A 325 13.59 -1.25 -8.39
C ILE A 325 14.71 -0.44 -7.75
N ARG A 326 14.40 0.75 -7.22
CA ARG A 326 15.41 1.61 -6.60
C ARG A 326 15.99 0.98 -5.34
N GLU A 327 17.28 1.18 -5.12
CA GLU A 327 18.01 0.63 -3.97
C GLU A 327 17.46 1.12 -2.61
N THR A 328 16.87 2.32 -2.58
CA THR A 328 16.22 2.88 -1.39
C THR A 328 14.92 2.18 -1.01
N ASP A 329 14.28 1.48 -1.97
CA ASP A 329 12.94 0.92 -1.79
C ASP A 329 12.98 -0.61 -1.58
N ILE A 330 14.18 -1.16 -1.41
CA ILE A 330 14.45 -2.58 -1.19
C ILE A 330 14.98 -2.86 0.21
N GLU A 331 14.61 -2.05 1.20
CA GLU A 331 14.99 -2.24 2.61
C GLU A 331 14.59 -3.63 3.15
N ALA A 332 13.46 -4.18 2.69
CA ALA A 332 12.98 -5.50 3.07
C ALA A 332 13.64 -6.67 2.30
N PHE A 333 14.66 -6.38 1.48
CA PHE A 333 15.38 -7.37 0.69
C PHE A 333 16.12 -8.36 1.59
N GLU A 334 15.95 -9.65 1.27
CA GLU A 334 16.79 -10.71 1.81
C GLU A 334 17.13 -11.69 0.68
N PRO A 335 18.37 -12.19 0.61
CA PRO A 335 18.75 -13.22 -0.34
C PRO A 335 17.83 -14.45 -0.27
N GLY A 336 17.50 -15.03 -1.42
CA GLY A 336 16.63 -16.19 -1.56
C GLY A 336 15.14 -15.87 -1.71
N LYS A 337 14.71 -14.63 -1.46
CA LYS A 337 13.34 -14.18 -1.74
C LYS A 337 13.14 -13.93 -3.25
N ARG A 338 11.89 -13.83 -3.68
CA ARG A 338 11.51 -13.54 -5.07
C ARG A 338 10.69 -12.26 -5.17
N ALA A 339 10.67 -11.67 -6.36
CA ALA A 339 9.75 -10.60 -6.75
C ALA A 339 8.77 -11.10 -7.82
N ILE A 340 7.56 -10.55 -7.81
CA ILE A 340 6.48 -10.83 -8.76
C ILE A 340 6.31 -9.56 -9.58
N PHE A 341 6.48 -9.62 -10.90
CA PHE A 341 6.21 -8.51 -11.80
C PHE A 341 4.86 -8.72 -12.47
N LEU A 342 4.04 -7.67 -12.49
CA LEU A 342 2.72 -7.70 -13.11
C LEU A 342 2.83 -7.23 -14.56
N LYS A 343 1.95 -7.73 -15.42
CA LYS A 343 1.82 -7.24 -16.79
C LYS A 343 1.43 -5.76 -16.75
N PRO A 344 2.11 -4.88 -17.51
CA PRO A 344 1.77 -3.46 -17.56
C PRO A 344 0.28 -3.24 -17.87
N GLY A 345 -0.38 -2.39 -17.08
CA GLY A 345 -1.79 -2.03 -17.28
C GLY A 345 -2.81 -3.06 -16.77
N THR A 346 -2.37 -4.17 -16.17
CA THR A 346 -3.29 -5.19 -15.64
C THR A 346 -3.58 -5.05 -14.14
N LEU A 347 -2.81 -4.23 -13.43
CA LEU A 347 -3.06 -3.91 -12.03
C LEU A 347 -4.37 -3.10 -11.93
N VAL A 348 -5.32 -3.60 -11.14
CA VAL A 348 -6.65 -3.03 -10.93
C VAL A 348 -7.02 -3.03 -9.43
N LYS A 349 -7.92 -2.14 -9.03
CA LYS A 349 -8.44 -2.02 -7.67
C LYS A 349 -9.84 -2.60 -7.69
N LEU A 350 -10.13 -3.50 -6.76
CA LEU A 350 -11.43 -4.15 -6.70
C LEU A 350 -12.48 -3.14 -6.26
N ALA A 351 -13.52 -2.95 -7.09
CA ALA A 351 -14.68 -2.12 -6.75
C ALA A 351 -15.48 -2.73 -5.59
N ASP A 352 -15.46 -4.06 -5.49
CA ASP A 352 -16.10 -4.87 -4.46
C ASP A 352 -15.03 -5.68 -3.72
N PRO A 353 -14.23 -5.05 -2.84
CA PRO A 353 -13.14 -5.70 -2.15
C PRO A 353 -13.65 -6.79 -1.21
N ILE A 354 -12.83 -7.81 -0.96
CA ILE A 354 -13.24 -8.98 -0.14
C ILE A 354 -12.88 -8.68 1.32
N PRO A 355 -13.87 -8.44 2.21
CA PRO A 355 -13.59 -7.95 3.56
C PRO A 355 -13.12 -9.05 4.51
N LEU A 356 -12.28 -8.66 5.46
CA LEU A 356 -12.00 -9.43 6.67
C LEU A 356 -13.15 -9.23 7.67
N LYS A 357 -13.98 -10.26 7.86
CA LYS A 357 -15.07 -10.23 8.87
C LYS A 357 -14.65 -10.72 10.25
N ASP A 358 -13.57 -11.49 10.34
CA ASP A 358 -13.08 -12.07 11.59
C ASP A 358 -11.55 -12.06 11.59
N ASN A 359 -10.96 -11.38 12.57
CA ASN A 359 -9.51 -11.18 12.71
C ASN A 359 -8.71 -12.48 12.77
N ARG A 360 -9.32 -13.61 13.13
CA ARG A 360 -8.66 -14.92 13.13
C ARG A 360 -8.24 -15.38 11.73
N PHE A 361 -8.88 -14.86 10.70
CA PHE A 361 -8.62 -15.18 9.29
C PHE A 361 -7.79 -14.11 8.58
N ALA A 362 -7.20 -13.15 9.30
CA ALA A 362 -6.31 -12.16 8.73
C ALA A 362 -5.10 -12.88 8.09
N PRO A 363 -4.82 -12.69 6.79
CA PRO A 363 -3.68 -13.32 6.14
C PRO A 363 -2.36 -12.85 6.77
N ARG A 364 -1.67 -13.74 7.49
CA ARG A 364 -0.32 -13.48 8.06
C ARG A 364 0.81 -13.81 7.09
N SER A 365 0.48 -14.57 6.05
CA SER A 365 1.38 -14.97 4.98
C SER A 365 0.59 -15.07 3.69
N ARG A 366 1.28 -15.37 2.60
CA ARG A 366 0.67 -15.58 1.29
C ARG A 366 -0.37 -16.68 1.38
N LEU A 367 -1.49 -16.45 0.70
CA LEU A 367 -2.53 -17.45 0.48
C LEU A 367 -2.57 -17.78 -1.00
N TYR A 368 -3.04 -18.99 -1.31
CA TYR A 368 -3.28 -19.40 -2.67
C TYR A 368 -4.75 -19.79 -2.80
N THR A 369 -5.36 -19.37 -3.90
CA THR A 369 -6.75 -19.70 -4.23
C THR A 369 -6.91 -19.81 -5.74
N THR A 370 -8.13 -20.01 -6.22
CA THR A 370 -8.47 -19.95 -7.65
C THR A 370 -9.16 -18.63 -7.97
N LEU A 371 -9.08 -18.21 -9.22
CA LEU A 371 -9.81 -17.03 -9.71
C LEU A 371 -11.33 -17.17 -9.47
N GLU A 372 -11.87 -18.37 -9.68
CA GLU A 372 -13.27 -18.70 -9.42
C GLU A 372 -13.66 -18.44 -7.94
N LYS A 373 -12.86 -18.96 -6.99
CA LYS A 373 -13.10 -18.71 -5.56
C LYS A 373 -12.94 -17.23 -5.20
N LEU A 374 -11.94 -16.55 -5.76
CA LEU A 374 -11.73 -15.12 -5.52
C LEU A 374 -12.94 -14.30 -5.95
N THR A 375 -13.46 -14.58 -7.13
CA THR A 375 -14.58 -13.82 -7.71
C THR A 375 -15.92 -14.10 -7.02
N GLY A 376 -16.10 -15.29 -6.44
CA GLY A 376 -17.31 -15.67 -5.70
C GLY A 376 -17.29 -15.42 -4.18
N ALA A 377 -16.15 -15.06 -3.58
CA ALA A 377 -16.03 -14.96 -2.11
C ALA A 377 -16.76 -13.76 -1.52
N ASN A 378 -17.44 -13.92 -0.39
CA ASN A 378 -18.07 -12.80 0.32
C ASN A 378 -17.17 -12.21 1.41
N ARG A 379 -16.13 -12.97 1.78
CA ARG A 379 -15.26 -12.67 2.91
C ARG A 379 -13.98 -13.49 2.79
N ILE A 380 -12.89 -13.01 3.39
CA ILE A 380 -11.55 -13.61 3.20
C ILE A 380 -11.48 -15.11 3.55
N GLN A 381 -12.33 -15.60 4.46
CA GLN A 381 -12.28 -16.99 4.91
C GLN A 381 -12.79 -17.97 3.84
N ASP A 382 -13.61 -17.50 2.91
CA ASP A 382 -14.11 -18.32 1.79
C ASP A 382 -12.97 -18.65 0.79
N LEU A 383 -11.89 -17.86 0.83
CA LEU A 383 -10.71 -18.03 -0.01
C LEU A 383 -9.70 -19.01 0.58
N TRP A 384 -9.84 -19.33 1.86
CA TRP A 384 -8.98 -20.29 2.49
C TRP A 384 -9.33 -21.65 1.90
N GLU A 385 -8.33 -22.44 1.54
CA GLU A 385 -8.60 -23.83 1.22
C GLU A 385 -9.32 -24.45 2.42
N GLU A 386 -10.50 -25.01 2.19
CA GLU A 386 -11.14 -25.87 3.19
C GLU A 386 -10.15 -26.96 3.54
N VAL A 387 -9.71 -26.92 4.80
CA VAL A 387 -8.85 -27.95 5.35
C VAL A 387 -9.79 -29.04 5.79
N THR A 388 -9.92 -30.07 4.97
CA THR A 388 -10.76 -31.22 5.26
C THR A 388 -9.94 -32.30 5.94
N LEU A 389 -10.63 -33.18 6.69
CA LEU A 389 -10.01 -34.39 7.21
C LEU A 389 -9.35 -35.22 6.10
N LYS A 390 -10.01 -35.29 4.93
CA LYS A 390 -9.49 -35.98 3.73
C LYS A 390 -8.10 -35.50 3.34
N LYS A 391 -7.85 -34.18 3.31
CA LYS A 391 -6.51 -33.62 3.00
C LYS A 391 -5.45 -33.98 4.03
N HIS A 392 -5.82 -34.13 5.30
CA HIS A 392 -4.90 -34.61 6.33
C HIS A 392 -4.58 -36.09 6.14
N LEU A 393 -5.58 -36.92 5.82
CA LEU A 393 -5.41 -38.34 5.54
C LEU A 393 -4.54 -38.57 4.29
N GLU A 394 -4.75 -37.81 3.21
CA GLU A 394 -3.96 -37.91 1.96
C GLU A 394 -2.47 -37.63 2.16
N LYS A 395 -2.07 -36.92 3.23
CA LYS A 395 -0.66 -36.72 3.57
C LYS A 395 0.02 -37.99 4.06
N ILE A 396 -0.74 -38.98 4.55
CA ILE A 396 -0.21 -40.22 5.11
C ILE A 396 -0.21 -41.29 4.01
N LYS A 397 0.97 -41.82 3.67
CA LYS A 397 1.10 -42.80 2.56
C LYS A 397 0.48 -44.16 2.91
N SER A 398 0.70 -44.64 4.14
CA SER A 398 0.21 -45.93 4.59
C SER A 398 -1.32 -45.93 4.78
N GLY A 399 -1.99 -46.98 4.29
CA GLY A 399 -3.41 -47.22 4.54
C GLY A 399 -3.69 -47.49 6.02
N LYS A 400 -2.93 -48.42 6.61
CA LYS A 400 -3.02 -48.79 8.04
C LYS A 400 -2.90 -47.58 8.97
N MET A 401 -1.99 -46.66 8.67
CA MET A 401 -1.82 -45.42 9.46
C MET A 401 -2.99 -44.44 9.30
N ARG A 402 -3.64 -44.40 8.14
CA ARG A 402 -4.85 -43.61 7.95
C ARG A 402 -5.99 -44.18 8.78
N ASP A 403 -6.17 -45.49 8.77
CA ASP A 403 -7.20 -46.18 9.54
C ASP A 403 -7.01 -45.96 11.05
N MET A 404 -5.78 -46.11 11.55
CA MET A 404 -5.43 -45.85 12.95
C MET A 404 -5.74 -44.40 13.37
N LEU A 405 -5.48 -43.41 12.50
CA LEU A 405 -5.84 -42.01 12.78
C LEU A 405 -7.36 -41.83 12.86
N VAL A 406 -8.11 -42.40 11.91
CA VAL A 406 -9.59 -42.32 11.87
C VAL A 406 -10.20 -42.98 13.09
N GLU A 407 -9.69 -44.15 13.50
CA GLU A 407 -10.11 -44.86 14.69
C GLU A 407 -9.82 -44.04 15.95
N LEU A 408 -8.59 -43.57 16.14
CA LEU A 408 -8.21 -42.74 17.28
C LEU A 408 -9.09 -41.48 17.36
N ARG A 409 -9.29 -40.78 16.23
CA ARG A 409 -10.19 -39.62 16.14
C ARG A 409 -11.60 -39.97 16.60
N THR A 410 -12.13 -41.11 16.16
CA THR A 410 -13.48 -41.58 16.52
C THR A 410 -13.58 -41.87 18.02
N VAL A 411 -12.56 -42.50 18.60
CA VAL A 411 -12.48 -42.75 20.04
C VAL A 411 -12.47 -41.42 20.81
N ILE A 412 -11.65 -40.45 20.40
CA ILE A 412 -11.56 -39.14 21.07
C ILE A 412 -12.90 -38.42 21.07
N LEU A 413 -13.60 -38.39 19.93
CA LEU A 413 -14.90 -37.71 19.82
C LEU A 413 -16.02 -38.41 20.62
N LYS A 414 -15.89 -39.70 20.89
CA LYS A 414 -16.86 -40.47 21.70
C LYS A 414 -16.56 -40.46 23.20
N MET A 415 -15.46 -39.83 23.64
CA MET A 415 -15.10 -39.80 25.05
C MET A 415 -16.03 -38.94 25.91
N SER A 416 -16.60 -37.88 25.34
CA SER A 416 -17.53 -36.97 26.01
C SER A 416 -18.24 -36.08 24.97
N ASP A 417 -19.51 -35.74 25.21
CA ASP A 417 -20.35 -34.97 24.28
C ASP A 417 -19.92 -33.51 24.13
N ASP A 418 -19.11 -32.98 25.06
CA ASP A 418 -18.60 -31.61 25.04
C ASP A 418 -17.31 -31.45 24.20
N ILE A 419 -16.75 -32.55 23.70
CA ILE A 419 -15.55 -32.54 22.86
C ILE A 419 -15.91 -32.08 21.45
N LYS A 420 -15.22 -31.04 20.98
CA LYS A 420 -15.29 -30.51 19.62
C LYS A 420 -14.02 -30.83 18.87
N GLU A 421 -14.17 -31.10 17.57
CA GLU A 421 -13.06 -31.13 16.62
C GLU A 421 -12.98 -29.82 15.85
N ARG A 422 -11.75 -29.36 15.63
CA ARG A 422 -11.44 -28.28 14.69
C ARG A 422 -10.29 -28.70 13.78
N ILE A 423 -10.56 -28.78 12.48
CA ILE A 423 -9.53 -29.02 11.46
C ILE A 423 -8.83 -27.70 11.13
N ALA A 424 -7.51 -27.64 11.33
CA ALA A 424 -6.68 -26.49 11.00
C ALA A 424 -5.58 -26.88 10.00
N LYS A 425 -5.02 -25.92 9.28
CA LYS A 425 -4.06 -26.13 8.17
C LYS A 425 -2.97 -27.19 8.42
N ASN A 426 -2.46 -27.24 9.65
CA ASN A 426 -1.33 -28.10 10.02
C ASN A 426 -1.73 -29.25 10.96
N ASN A 427 -2.91 -29.21 11.58
CA ASN A 427 -3.32 -30.19 12.57
C ASN A 427 -4.83 -30.32 12.74
N ILE A 428 -5.24 -31.46 13.27
CA ILE A 428 -6.59 -31.71 13.79
C ILE A 428 -6.55 -31.39 15.27
N ILE A 429 -7.45 -30.56 15.78
CA ILE A 429 -7.46 -30.10 17.18
C ILE A 429 -8.71 -30.64 17.88
N PHE A 430 -8.53 -31.22 19.06
CA PHE A 430 -9.61 -31.62 19.96
C PHE A 430 -9.62 -30.73 21.19
N LEU A 431 -10.80 -30.23 21.53
CA LEU A 431 -11.02 -29.27 22.60
C LEU A 431 -12.38 -29.45 23.26
N THR A 432 -12.48 -29.14 24.54
CA THR A 432 -13.76 -28.83 25.20
C THR A 432 -13.88 -27.29 25.26
N SER A 433 -13.74 -26.68 26.43
CA SER A 433 -13.44 -25.25 26.60
C SER A 433 -11.97 -24.93 26.30
N VAL A 434 -11.08 -25.92 26.38
CA VAL A 434 -9.63 -25.77 26.14
C VAL A 434 -9.11 -26.88 25.23
N ASN A 435 -8.11 -26.59 24.39
CA ASN A 435 -7.44 -27.62 23.60
C ASN A 435 -6.73 -28.63 24.51
N PHE A 436 -6.91 -29.93 24.28
CA PHE A 436 -6.21 -30.99 25.04
C PHE A 436 -5.49 -32.03 24.17
N ALA A 437 -5.86 -32.17 22.90
CA ALA A 437 -5.15 -33.03 21.97
C ALA A 437 -5.04 -32.39 20.57
N ARG A 438 -3.97 -32.73 19.84
CA ARG A 438 -3.78 -32.37 18.43
C ARG A 438 -3.14 -33.51 17.65
N ILE A 439 -3.52 -33.66 16.38
CA ILE A 439 -2.88 -34.61 15.45
C ILE A 439 -2.20 -33.86 14.31
N TYR A 440 -0.91 -34.12 14.10
CA TYR A 440 -0.10 -33.57 13.00
C TYR A 440 0.26 -34.69 12.01
N THR A 441 -0.34 -34.67 10.82
CA THR A 441 -0.15 -35.69 9.78
C THR A 441 1.14 -35.49 8.97
N GLN A 442 1.86 -36.58 8.69
CA GLN A 442 3.11 -36.60 7.91
C GLN A 442 3.13 -37.79 6.92
N PRO A 443 4.02 -37.77 5.89
CA PRO A 443 4.12 -38.87 4.90
C PRO A 443 4.26 -40.28 5.48
N ARG A 444 4.93 -40.44 6.62
CA ARG A 444 5.24 -41.74 7.25
C ARG A 444 4.36 -42.07 8.46
N GLY A 445 3.37 -41.24 8.80
CA GLY A 445 2.55 -41.43 10.01
C GLY A 445 1.98 -40.11 10.54
N PHE A 446 1.84 -39.98 11.85
CA PHE A 446 1.40 -38.73 12.45
C PHE A 446 1.98 -38.54 13.85
N TRP A 447 1.90 -37.32 14.36
CA TRP A 447 2.21 -37.01 15.75
C TRP A 447 0.92 -36.73 16.50
N LEU A 448 0.79 -37.32 17.69
CA LEU A 448 -0.27 -37.03 18.63
C LEU A 448 0.29 -36.15 19.75
N SER A 449 -0.14 -34.90 19.80
CA SER A 449 0.24 -33.94 20.85
C SER A 449 -0.85 -33.92 21.91
N VAL A 450 -0.51 -34.21 23.16
CA VAL A 450 -1.45 -34.22 24.29
C VAL A 450 -1.05 -33.20 25.34
N LYS A 451 -2.02 -32.54 25.97
CA LYS A 451 -1.80 -31.51 27.00
C LYS A 451 -1.52 -32.14 28.37
N VAL A 452 -0.45 -32.93 28.43
CA VAL A 452 0.08 -33.57 29.63
C VAL A 452 1.59 -33.34 29.62
N PRO A 453 2.20 -32.83 30.70
CA PRO A 453 3.66 -32.74 30.80
C PRO A 453 4.32 -34.11 30.65
N LYS A 454 5.50 -34.17 30.01
CA LYS A 454 6.17 -35.44 29.69
C LYS A 454 6.44 -36.30 30.92
N ALA A 455 6.78 -35.67 32.06
CA ALA A 455 6.99 -36.35 33.34
C ALA A 455 5.73 -37.06 33.86
N GLU A 456 4.55 -36.53 33.54
CA GLU A 456 3.27 -37.04 34.03
C GLU A 456 2.61 -38.03 33.05
N LEU A 457 3.00 -38.02 31.76
CA LEU A 457 2.41 -38.91 30.78
C LEU A 457 2.76 -40.37 31.04
N ALA A 458 4.01 -40.67 31.44
CA ALA A 458 4.53 -41.95 31.93
C ALA A 458 3.89 -43.26 31.40
N ILE A 459 3.53 -43.34 30.12
CA ILE A 459 3.00 -44.55 29.46
C ILE A 459 4.16 -45.25 28.75
N PRO A 460 4.62 -46.43 29.23
CA PRO A 460 5.67 -47.21 28.57
C PRO A 460 5.23 -47.65 27.17
N GLY A 461 6.16 -47.69 26.22
CA GLY A 461 5.89 -48.09 24.84
C GLY A 461 5.57 -46.96 23.86
N LEU A 462 5.39 -45.72 24.33
CA LEU A 462 5.21 -44.54 23.46
C LEU A 462 6.54 -43.79 23.23
N ASP A 463 6.88 -43.49 21.97
CA ASP A 463 7.92 -42.49 21.61
C ASP A 463 7.39 -41.08 21.88
N ALA A 464 7.36 -40.71 23.16
CA ALA A 464 6.81 -39.46 23.67
C ALA A 464 7.92 -38.48 24.05
N ARG A 465 7.84 -37.24 23.57
CA ARG A 465 8.85 -36.18 23.72
C ARG A 465 8.23 -34.91 24.26
N PRO A 466 8.93 -34.14 25.12
CA PRO A 466 8.41 -32.87 25.59
C PRO A 466 8.31 -31.88 24.42
N SER A 467 7.13 -31.30 24.22
CA SER A 467 6.90 -30.22 23.24
C SER A 467 7.12 -28.86 23.88
N ASN A 468 6.51 -28.67 25.06
CA ASN A 468 6.68 -27.53 25.96
C ASN A 468 6.24 -27.97 27.38
N PRO A 469 6.34 -27.12 28.42
CA PRO A 469 6.02 -27.53 29.80
C PRO A 469 4.62 -28.11 30.02
N ARG A 470 3.67 -27.87 29.10
CA ARG A 470 2.28 -28.33 29.20
C ARG A 470 1.91 -29.43 28.20
N TRP A 471 2.76 -29.72 27.21
CA TRP A 471 2.42 -30.59 26.09
C TRP A 471 3.51 -31.63 25.81
N THR A 472 3.07 -32.84 25.47
CA THR A 472 3.92 -33.95 25.05
C THR A 472 3.52 -34.39 23.66
N ASP A 473 4.50 -34.52 22.76
CA ASP A 473 4.33 -34.99 21.39
C ASP A 473 4.71 -36.48 21.32
N ILE A 474 3.78 -37.31 20.85
CA ILE A 474 3.95 -38.75 20.67
C ILE A 474 4.09 -39.03 19.19
N ARG A 475 5.19 -39.64 18.78
CA ARG A 475 5.37 -40.12 17.41
C ARG A 475 4.55 -41.38 17.22
N VAL A 476 3.73 -41.43 16.16
CA VAL A 476 2.89 -42.58 15.83
C VAL A 476 3.29 -43.17 14.49
N ASP A 477 3.61 -44.46 14.50
CA ASP A 477 3.94 -45.29 13.34
C ASP A 477 3.19 -46.63 13.39
N GLU A 478 3.42 -47.50 12.41
CA GLU A 478 2.66 -48.75 12.25
C GLU A 478 2.88 -49.79 13.37
N SER A 479 3.93 -49.60 14.17
CA SER A 479 4.26 -50.44 15.33
C SER A 479 3.66 -49.90 16.63
N THR A 480 3.14 -48.68 16.61
CA THR A 480 2.56 -48.06 17.79
C THR A 480 1.24 -48.73 18.17
N ASP A 481 1.11 -49.13 19.43
CA ASP A 481 -0.12 -49.69 19.99
C ASP A 481 -1.19 -48.60 20.14
N PRO A 482 -2.35 -48.70 19.44
CA PRO A 482 -3.44 -47.75 19.53
C PRO A 482 -3.99 -47.55 20.95
N ASP A 483 -3.99 -48.59 21.78
CA ASP A 483 -4.54 -48.51 23.14
C ASP A 483 -3.72 -47.56 24.03
N LEU A 484 -2.41 -47.50 23.82
CA LEU A 484 -1.53 -46.56 24.52
C LEU A 484 -1.84 -45.11 24.13
N LEU A 485 -2.18 -44.85 22.86
CA LEU A 485 -2.59 -43.53 22.39
C LEU A 485 -3.92 -43.11 23.02
N VAL A 486 -4.89 -44.02 23.11
CA VAL A 486 -6.17 -43.77 23.77
C VAL A 486 -5.96 -43.45 25.26
N ARG A 487 -5.09 -44.19 25.96
CA ARG A 487 -4.72 -43.89 27.36
C ARG A 487 -4.13 -42.48 27.52
N ALA A 488 -3.24 -42.09 26.62
CA ALA A 488 -2.62 -40.77 26.63
C ALA A 488 -3.67 -39.64 26.47
N VAL A 489 -4.62 -39.81 25.54
CA VAL A 489 -5.67 -38.79 25.32
C VAL A 489 -6.68 -38.76 26.46
N LYS A 490 -7.07 -39.91 27.02
CA LYS A 490 -7.92 -39.99 28.23
C LYS A 490 -7.30 -39.28 29.42
N LEU A 491 -5.98 -39.39 29.60
CA LEU A 491 -5.28 -38.66 30.65
C LEU A 491 -5.31 -37.14 30.39
N ALA A 492 -5.10 -36.71 29.15
CA ALA A 492 -5.15 -35.30 28.78
C ALA A 492 -6.53 -34.69 28.97
N HIS A 493 -7.59 -35.41 28.60
CA HIS A 493 -8.97 -34.99 28.78
C HIS A 493 -9.32 -34.84 30.27
N ARG A 494 -9.00 -35.83 31.11
CA ARG A 494 -9.25 -35.76 32.56
C ARG A 494 -8.55 -34.61 33.30
N ARG A 495 -7.48 -34.04 32.73
CA ARG A 495 -6.78 -32.87 33.32
C ARG A 495 -7.44 -31.54 33.00
N ILE A 496 -8.30 -31.51 31.98
CA ILE A 496 -8.90 -30.27 31.48
C ILE A 496 -10.42 -30.22 31.66
N SER A 497 -11.06 -31.38 31.85
CA SER A 497 -12.36 -31.54 32.49
C SER A 497 -12.25 -31.19 33.97
#